data_AF-A0A8D0HN32-F1
#
_entry.id   AF-A0A8D0HN32-F1
#
_cell.length_a   1.000
_cell.length_b   1.000
_cell.length_c   1.000
_cell.angle_alpha   90.00
_cell.angle_beta   90.00
_cell.angle_gamma   90.00
#
_symmetry.space_group_name_H-M   'P 1'
#
loop_
_entity.id
_entity.type
_entity.pdbx_description
1 polymer ?
#
loop_
_entity_poly.entity_id
_entity_poly.type
_entity_poly.pdbx_seq_one_letter_code
_entity_poly.pdbx_strand_id
1 'polypeptide(L)'
;TPQDTEFQQLWKAKYSKLILKKADQIPQELHQGVQEAFLTLRKHGCFFQDLVRIKGKDLLTPVSRILIGNPGCTYKYLNTRLFTVPWPMKGFEIKYFSPEIFAACKALIKLNDYLHVETVQALQEQNLSETKEIEDAAVTDREQDFATFITGKGSVLEDQSSCYAPRNDCTNLKLRTSYNLTLLNYMDPLQMLHLKQEPYFGMGKMAVSWHHDENLVKRSTVAVYSYSCEGEYEWHMGD
;
A
#
# COMPACT_ATOMS: atom_id res chain seq x y z
N THR A 1 4.21 -16.12 -12.70
CA THR A 1 4.44 -14.76 -13.23
C THR A 1 3.50 -14.53 -14.41
N PRO A 2 3.42 -13.33 -15.02
CA PRO A 2 2.59 -13.11 -16.22
C PRO A 2 2.91 -14.01 -17.41
N GLN A 3 4.04 -14.73 -17.40
CA GLN A 3 4.40 -15.72 -18.42
C GLN A 3 3.64 -17.04 -18.26
N ASP A 4 3.08 -17.32 -17.07
CA ASP A 4 2.36 -18.56 -16.79
C ASP A 4 0.87 -18.41 -17.16
N THR A 5 0.30 -19.43 -17.79
CA THR A 5 -1.10 -19.43 -18.27
C THR A 5 -2.12 -19.28 -17.14
N GLU A 6 -1.83 -19.86 -15.97
CA GLU A 6 -2.72 -19.83 -14.80
C GLU A 6 -2.64 -18.52 -14.00
N PHE A 7 -1.72 -17.62 -14.35
CA PHE A 7 -1.42 -16.44 -13.53
C PHE A 7 -2.63 -15.54 -13.29
N GLN A 8 -3.39 -15.22 -14.35
CA GLN A 8 -4.55 -14.34 -14.26
C GLN A 8 -5.68 -14.96 -13.44
N GLN A 9 -5.93 -16.27 -13.64
CA GLN A 9 -6.94 -17.00 -12.88
C GLN A 9 -6.59 -17.05 -11.39
N LEU A 10 -5.33 -17.37 -11.07
CA LEU A 10 -4.87 -17.45 -9.68
C LEU A 10 -4.92 -16.07 -9.00
N TRP A 11 -4.52 -15.00 -9.71
CA TRP A 11 -4.64 -13.64 -9.20
C TRP A 11 -6.08 -13.34 -8.83
N LYS A 12 -7.02 -13.53 -9.76
CA LYS A 12 -8.43 -13.23 -9.53
C LYS A 12 -9.01 -14.05 -8.37
N ALA A 13 -8.66 -15.34 -8.25
CA ALA A 13 -9.26 -16.23 -7.26
C ALA A 13 -8.65 -16.14 -5.86
N LYS A 14 -7.35 -15.83 -5.74
CA LYS A 14 -6.61 -15.89 -4.46
C LYS A 14 -5.99 -14.57 -4.01
N TYR A 15 -5.86 -13.61 -4.93
CA TYR A 15 -5.19 -12.33 -4.70
C TYR A 15 -6.03 -11.15 -5.21
N SER A 16 -7.37 -11.26 -5.23
CA SER A 16 -8.29 -10.25 -5.78
C SER A 16 -8.15 -8.86 -5.16
N LYS A 17 -7.64 -8.77 -3.92
CA LYS A 17 -7.39 -7.52 -3.20
C LYS A 17 -6.09 -6.83 -3.59
N LEU A 18 -5.20 -7.50 -4.33
CA LEU A 18 -4.00 -6.92 -4.91
C LEU A 18 -4.37 -6.27 -6.25
N ILE A 19 -4.12 -4.97 -6.37
CA ILE A 19 -4.39 -4.19 -7.59
C ILE A 19 -3.07 -3.68 -8.15
N LEU A 20 -2.89 -3.83 -9.46
CA LEU A 20 -1.74 -3.31 -10.19
C LEU A 20 -2.20 -2.22 -11.16
N LYS A 21 -1.70 -1.00 -10.95
CA LYS A 21 -1.78 0.09 -11.94
C LYS A 21 -0.44 0.22 -12.63
N LYS A 22 -0.46 0.16 -13.96
CA LYS A 22 0.74 0.29 -14.79
C LYS A 22 1.16 1.76 -14.89
N ALA A 23 2.43 1.99 -15.23
CA ALA A 23 3.00 3.35 -15.32
C ALA A 23 2.27 4.23 -16.35
N ASP A 24 1.77 3.65 -17.44
CA ASP A 24 1.00 4.37 -18.48
C ASP A 24 -0.33 4.96 -17.97
N GLN A 25 -0.81 4.54 -16.80
CA GLN A 25 -2.03 5.07 -16.16
C GLN A 25 -1.76 6.27 -15.25
N ILE A 26 -0.49 6.59 -14.98
CA ILE A 26 -0.10 7.66 -14.08
C ILE A 26 0.35 8.88 -14.90
N PRO A 27 -0.08 10.11 -14.55
CA PRO A 27 0.33 11.32 -15.27
C PRO A 27 1.85 11.48 -15.34
N GLN A 28 2.38 11.79 -16.53
CA GLN A 28 3.82 11.93 -16.76
C GLN A 28 4.46 13.00 -15.87
N GLU A 29 3.79 14.13 -15.63
CA GLU A 29 4.27 15.17 -14.73
C GLU A 29 4.43 14.67 -13.29
N LEU A 30 3.54 13.76 -12.84
CA LEU A 30 3.64 13.15 -11.52
C LEU A 30 4.82 12.18 -11.46
N HIS A 31 5.03 11.38 -12.53
CA HIS A 31 6.22 10.54 -12.65
C HIS A 31 7.51 11.34 -12.51
N GLN A 32 7.67 12.41 -13.31
CA GLN A 32 8.86 13.25 -13.30
C GLN A 32 9.10 13.85 -11.91
N GLY A 33 8.08 14.50 -11.32
CA GLY A 33 8.22 15.13 -10.00
C GLY A 33 8.59 14.15 -8.89
N VAL A 34 8.04 12.93 -8.91
CA VAL A 34 8.35 11.89 -7.90
C VAL A 34 9.74 11.29 -8.11
N GLN A 35 10.12 11.00 -9.36
CA GLN A 35 11.43 10.44 -9.68
C GLN A 35 12.55 11.43 -9.34
N GLU A 36 12.38 12.71 -9.68
CA GLU A 36 13.30 13.80 -9.27
C GLU A 36 13.38 13.94 -7.75
N ALA A 37 12.26 13.78 -7.03
CA ALA A 37 12.25 13.80 -5.58
C ALA A 37 13.08 12.65 -4.98
N PHE A 38 12.97 11.43 -5.52
CA PHE A 38 13.80 10.30 -5.09
C PHE A 38 15.29 10.55 -5.33
N LEU A 39 15.65 11.03 -6.52
CA LEU A 39 17.05 11.33 -6.87
C LEU A 39 17.61 12.45 -5.98
N THR A 40 16.81 13.48 -5.70
CA THR A 40 17.17 14.59 -4.82
C THR A 40 17.42 14.11 -3.39
N LEU A 41 16.49 13.34 -2.80
CA LEU A 41 16.66 12.79 -1.46
C LEU A 41 17.89 11.88 -1.36
N ARG A 42 18.18 11.11 -2.42
CA ARG A 42 19.41 10.30 -2.51
C ARG A 42 20.66 11.18 -2.55
N LYS A 43 20.68 12.21 -3.40
CA LYS A 43 21.79 13.17 -3.54
C LYS A 43 22.11 13.88 -2.21
N HIS A 44 21.09 14.18 -1.41
CA HIS A 44 21.24 14.78 -0.08
C HIS A 44 21.52 13.77 1.05
N GLY A 45 21.73 12.49 0.73
CA GLY A 45 22.07 11.47 1.72
C GLY A 45 20.96 11.20 2.74
N CYS A 46 19.70 11.38 2.34
CA CYS A 46 18.56 11.29 3.26
C CYS A 46 18.14 9.85 3.60
N PHE A 47 18.69 8.83 2.92
CA PHE A 47 18.34 7.42 3.12
C PHE A 47 19.35 6.72 4.02
N PHE A 48 18.86 6.02 5.04
CA PHE A 48 19.70 5.30 6.01
C PHE A 48 19.26 3.85 6.14
N GLN A 49 20.21 2.94 6.34
CA GLN A 49 19.88 1.59 6.77
C GLN A 49 19.44 1.62 8.23
N ASP A 50 18.30 1.02 8.52
CA ASP A 50 17.78 0.97 9.87
C ASP A 50 18.48 -0.14 10.65
N LEU A 51 18.93 0.17 11.87
CA LEU A 51 19.39 -0.83 12.83
C LEU A 51 18.18 -1.39 13.57
N VAL A 52 17.72 -2.56 13.14
CA VAL A 52 16.51 -3.22 13.65
C VAL A 52 16.85 -4.40 14.55
N ARG A 53 15.93 -4.77 15.45
CA ARG A 53 16.09 -5.94 16.32
C ARG A 53 15.12 -7.05 15.93
N ILE A 54 15.65 -8.16 15.42
CA ILE A 54 14.86 -9.34 15.03
C ILE A 54 15.33 -10.53 15.86
N LYS A 55 14.40 -11.17 16.61
CA LYS A 55 14.69 -12.33 17.47
C LYS A 55 15.89 -12.09 18.41
N GLY A 56 15.99 -10.89 18.97
CA GLY A 56 17.05 -10.50 19.91
C GLY A 56 18.41 -10.16 19.27
N LYS A 57 18.52 -10.17 17.93
CA LYS A 57 19.74 -9.78 17.21
C LYS A 57 19.56 -8.43 16.54
N ASP A 58 20.58 -7.58 16.65
CA ASP A 58 20.65 -6.31 15.96
C ASP A 58 21.17 -6.53 14.53
N LEU A 59 20.43 -6.01 13.55
CA LEU A 59 20.66 -6.22 12.13
C LEU A 59 20.45 -4.91 11.38
N LEU A 60 21.34 -4.60 10.42
CA LEU A 60 21.07 -3.54 9.46
C LEU A 60 20.14 -4.04 8.37
N THR A 61 19.20 -3.19 7.98
CA THR A 61 18.33 -3.50 6.84
C THR A 61 19.11 -3.39 5.54
N PRO A 62 18.96 -4.34 4.59
CA PRO A 62 19.60 -4.23 3.27
C PRO A 62 19.16 -2.97 2.52
N VAL A 63 17.89 -2.58 2.69
CA VAL A 63 17.29 -1.39 2.10
C VAL A 63 17.55 -0.18 2.99
N SER A 64 17.92 0.94 2.38
CA SER A 64 18.00 2.25 3.02
C SER A 64 16.67 2.97 2.93
N ARG A 65 16.27 3.67 4.00
CA ARG A 65 14.93 4.24 4.14
C ARG A 65 14.93 5.67 4.64
N ILE A 66 13.81 6.34 4.37
CA ILE A 66 13.41 7.60 4.99
C ILE A 66 11.89 7.59 5.18
N LEU A 67 11.44 8.03 6.36
CA LEU A 67 10.01 8.22 6.64
C LEU A 67 9.64 9.67 6.33
N ILE A 68 8.67 9.88 5.43
CA ILE A 68 8.14 11.22 5.10
C ILE A 68 6.64 11.22 5.39
N GLY A 69 6.09 12.28 5.98
CA GLY A 69 4.67 12.28 6.33
C GLY A 69 4.19 13.51 7.06
N ASN A 70 3.04 13.38 7.72
CA ASN A 70 2.43 14.43 8.51
C ASN A 70 3.37 14.89 9.64
N PRO A 71 3.44 16.21 9.93
CA PRO A 71 4.24 16.73 11.05
C PRO A 71 3.90 16.05 12.38
N GLY A 72 4.93 15.56 13.08
CA GLY A 72 4.80 14.91 14.38
C GLY A 72 4.35 13.44 14.34
N CYS A 73 4.13 12.87 13.14
CA CYS A 73 3.81 11.45 13.02
C CYS A 73 5.07 10.57 13.15
N THR A 74 4.84 9.31 13.54
CA THR A 74 5.88 8.30 13.64
C THR A 74 5.34 6.96 13.14
N TYR A 75 6.23 6.11 12.65
CA TYR A 75 5.90 4.74 12.25
C TYR A 75 6.84 3.79 12.97
N LYS A 76 6.29 2.75 13.61
CA LYS A 76 7.10 1.74 14.30
C LYS A 76 7.10 0.47 13.47
N TYR A 77 8.26 -0.14 13.28
CA TYR A 77 8.38 -1.47 12.68
C TYR A 77 9.64 -2.16 13.22
N LEU A 78 9.61 -3.48 13.42
CA LEU A 78 10.76 -4.24 13.92
C LEU A 78 11.41 -3.63 15.17
N ASN A 79 10.55 -3.19 16.10
CA ASN A 79 10.88 -2.48 17.32
C ASN A 79 11.64 -1.14 17.16
N THR A 80 11.70 -0.59 15.95
CA THR A 80 12.34 0.69 15.63
C THR A 80 11.26 1.73 15.35
N ARG A 81 11.29 2.87 16.04
CA ARG A 81 10.36 3.99 15.77
C ARG A 81 11.04 5.00 14.86
N LEU A 82 10.53 5.12 13.65
CA LEU A 82 10.91 6.13 12.67
C LEU A 82 10.11 7.41 12.88
N PHE A 83 10.76 8.55 12.66
CA PHE A 83 10.17 9.88 12.77
C PHE A 83 10.05 10.50 11.39
N THR A 84 8.91 11.12 11.09
CA THR A 84 8.69 11.72 9.79
C THR A 84 9.60 12.92 9.58
N VAL A 85 10.31 12.96 8.45
CA VAL A 85 10.64 14.23 7.80
C VAL A 85 9.31 14.80 7.28
N PRO A 86 8.85 15.94 7.82
CA PRO A 86 7.49 16.40 7.57
C PRO A 86 7.35 16.90 6.13
N TRP A 87 6.26 16.55 5.45
CA TRP A 87 5.88 17.19 4.19
C TRP A 87 5.13 18.51 4.42
N PRO A 88 5.04 19.40 3.41
CA PRO A 88 4.32 20.67 3.55
C PRO A 88 2.83 20.43 3.80
N MET A 89 2.30 21.00 4.88
CA MET A 89 0.88 20.90 5.24
C MET A 89 0.35 22.27 5.71
N LYS A 90 -0.91 22.58 5.34
CA LYS A 90 -1.56 23.83 5.76
C LYS A 90 -1.60 23.92 7.28
N GLY A 91 -1.22 25.09 7.82
CA GLY A 91 -1.21 25.34 9.27
C GLY A 91 0.09 24.93 9.98
N PHE A 92 1.08 24.41 9.25
CA PHE A 92 2.40 24.08 9.80
C PHE A 92 3.49 24.91 9.12
N GLU A 93 4.32 25.57 9.93
CA GLU A 93 5.54 26.22 9.47
C GLU A 93 6.71 25.24 9.61
N ILE A 94 7.23 24.74 8.49
CA ILE A 94 8.29 23.74 8.46
C ILE A 94 9.55 24.37 7.89
N LYS A 95 10.65 24.29 8.64
CA LYS A 95 11.98 24.76 8.20
C LYS A 95 12.75 23.58 7.62
N TYR A 96 13.02 23.64 6.32
CA TYR A 96 13.84 22.65 5.63
C TYR A 96 15.29 23.15 5.54
N PHE A 97 16.24 22.22 5.62
CA PHE A 97 17.65 22.54 5.46
C PHE A 97 18.00 22.99 4.02
N SER A 98 17.23 22.52 3.03
CA SER A 98 17.42 22.86 1.62
C SER A 98 16.07 23.05 0.91
N PRO A 99 15.96 24.01 -0.02
CA PRO A 99 14.78 24.16 -0.87
C PRO A 99 14.53 22.92 -1.75
N GLU A 100 15.57 22.17 -2.08
CA GLU A 100 15.45 20.93 -2.87
C GLU A 100 14.72 19.82 -2.07
N ILE A 101 15.02 19.69 -0.76
CA ILE A 101 14.33 18.73 0.12
C ILE A 101 12.86 19.13 0.30
N PHE A 102 12.58 20.43 0.42
CA PHE A 102 11.20 20.93 0.42
C PHE A 102 10.44 20.55 -0.85
N ALA A 103 11.05 20.76 -2.02
CA ALA A 103 10.45 20.39 -3.30
C ALA A 103 10.19 18.88 -3.40
N ALA A 104 11.14 18.05 -2.94
CA ALA A 104 10.96 16.60 -2.89
C ALA A 104 9.79 16.19 -1.99
N CYS A 105 9.71 16.72 -0.76
CA CYS A 105 8.59 16.44 0.15
C CYS A 105 7.25 16.94 -0.41
N LYS A 106 7.26 18.06 -1.14
CA LYS A 106 6.09 18.61 -1.84
C LYS A 106 5.62 17.69 -2.98
N ALA A 107 6.53 17.06 -3.73
CA ALA A 107 6.19 16.09 -4.75
C ALA A 107 5.58 14.82 -4.13
N LEU A 108 6.11 14.37 -2.99
CA LEU A 108 5.62 13.17 -2.31
C LEU A 108 4.22 13.33 -1.71
N ILE A 109 3.86 14.50 -1.19
CA ILE A 109 2.47 14.75 -0.76
C ILE A 109 1.51 14.79 -1.95
N LYS A 110 1.92 15.31 -3.12
CA LYS A 110 1.10 15.20 -4.35
C LYS A 110 0.89 13.75 -4.79
N LEU A 111 1.93 12.91 -4.69
CA LEU A 111 1.79 11.48 -4.94
C LEU A 111 0.84 10.82 -3.94
N ASN A 112 0.95 11.18 -2.67
CA ASN A 112 0.05 10.70 -1.61
C ASN A 112 -1.41 11.04 -1.93
N ASP A 113 -1.69 12.27 -2.36
CA ASP A 113 -3.03 12.72 -2.75
C ASP A 113 -3.55 11.94 -3.97
N TYR A 114 -2.71 11.73 -4.98
CA TYR A 114 -3.07 10.92 -6.16
C TYR A 114 -3.39 9.48 -5.76
N LEU A 115 -2.49 8.81 -5.03
CA LEU A 115 -2.69 7.43 -4.60
C LEU A 115 -3.92 7.28 -3.69
N HIS A 116 -4.21 8.29 -2.86
CA HIS A 116 -5.43 8.32 -2.06
C HIS A 116 -6.69 8.25 -2.94
N VAL A 117 -6.78 9.10 -3.96
CA VAL A 117 -7.91 9.12 -4.91
C VAL A 117 -8.04 7.78 -5.63
N GLU A 118 -6.93 7.27 -6.15
CA GLU A 118 -6.91 5.98 -6.87
C GLU A 118 -7.37 4.82 -5.99
N THR A 119 -6.98 4.84 -4.71
CA THR A 119 -7.37 3.82 -3.73
C THR A 119 -8.85 3.91 -3.38
N VAL A 120 -9.36 5.13 -3.18
CA VAL A 120 -10.79 5.37 -2.92
C VAL A 120 -11.63 4.81 -4.07
N GLN A 121 -11.25 5.12 -5.31
CA GLN A 121 -11.93 4.59 -6.49
C GLN A 121 -11.88 3.05 -6.53
N ALA A 122 -10.71 2.45 -6.34
CA ALA A 122 -10.56 1.01 -6.44
C ALA A 122 -11.35 0.25 -5.35
N LEU A 123 -11.44 0.80 -4.14
CA LEU A 123 -12.28 0.23 -3.08
C LEU A 123 -13.78 0.36 -3.39
N GLN A 124 -14.21 1.46 -4.02
CA GLN A 124 -15.59 1.62 -4.45
C GLN A 124 -15.95 0.60 -5.53
N GLU A 125 -15.07 0.38 -6.51
CA GLU A 125 -15.24 -0.63 -7.55
C GLU A 125 -15.32 -2.05 -6.95
N GLN A 126 -14.45 -2.38 -5.99
CA GLN A 126 -14.50 -3.67 -5.28
C GLN A 126 -15.81 -3.87 -4.53
N ASN A 127 -16.27 -2.86 -3.78
CA ASN A 127 -17.53 -2.96 -3.04
C ASN A 127 -18.72 -3.17 -3.99
N LEU A 128 -18.73 -2.52 -5.16
CA LEU A 128 -19.78 -2.71 -6.17
C LEU A 128 -19.77 -4.12 -6.77
N SER A 129 -18.59 -4.70 -7.00
CA SER A 129 -18.45 -6.09 -7.47
C SER A 129 -18.90 -7.10 -6.42
N GLU A 130 -18.54 -6.90 -5.15
CA GLU A 130 -18.96 -7.78 -4.04
C GLU A 130 -20.48 -7.76 -3.83
N THR A 131 -21.13 -6.59 -3.93
CA THR A 131 -22.59 -6.49 -3.83
C THR A 131 -23.30 -7.22 -4.97
N LYS A 132 -22.80 -7.12 -6.20
CA LYS A 132 -23.37 -7.83 -7.36
C LYS A 132 -23.23 -9.34 -7.24
N GLU A 133 -22.10 -9.84 -6.76
CA GLU A 133 -21.91 -11.29 -6.53
C GLU A 133 -22.85 -11.83 -5.44
N ILE A 134 -23.17 -11.04 -4.41
CA ILE A 134 -24.13 -11.42 -3.37
C ILE A 134 -25.57 -11.38 -3.90
N GLU A 135 -25.94 -10.38 -4.69
CA GLU A 135 -27.27 -10.29 -5.30
C GLU A 135 -27.51 -11.44 -6.31
N ASP A 136 -26.54 -11.76 -7.16
CA ASP A 136 -26.63 -12.88 -8.11
C ASP A 136 -26.70 -14.25 -7.39
N ALA A 137 -25.99 -14.40 -6.27
CA ALA A 137 -26.09 -15.58 -5.41
C ALA A 137 -27.44 -15.69 -4.68
N ALA A 138 -28.07 -14.57 -4.31
CA ALA A 138 -29.38 -14.56 -3.65
C ALA A 138 -30.55 -14.78 -4.61
N VAL A 139 -30.41 -14.45 -5.90
CA VAL A 139 -31.45 -14.67 -6.93
C VAL A 139 -31.55 -16.14 -7.36
N THR A 140 -30.52 -16.95 -7.10
CA THR A 140 -30.51 -18.38 -7.43
C THR A 140 -31.14 -19.28 -6.34
N ASP A 141 -31.59 -18.72 -5.22
CA ASP A 141 -32.17 -19.46 -4.09
C ASP A 141 -33.68 -19.16 -3.88
N ARG A 142 -34.43 -19.11 -4.99
CA ARG A 142 -35.90 -19.15 -4.97
C ARG A 142 -36.42 -20.33 -5.77
N GLU A 143 -36.56 -21.46 -5.10
CA GLU A 143 -37.72 -22.35 -5.15
C GLU A 143 -37.38 -23.65 -4.42
N GLN A 144 -37.77 -23.76 -3.15
CA GLN A 144 -38.39 -24.95 -2.55
C GLN A 144 -38.59 -24.71 -1.06
N ASP A 145 -39.82 -24.36 -0.68
CA ASP A 145 -40.29 -24.60 0.68
C ASP A 145 -41.55 -25.47 0.64
N PHE A 146 -41.32 -26.74 0.98
CA PHE A 146 -42.36 -27.68 1.39
C PHE A 146 -43.03 -27.14 2.64
N ALA A 147 -44.31 -26.79 2.53
CA ALA A 147 -45.16 -26.53 3.69
C ALA A 147 -45.33 -27.82 4.50
N THR A 148 -44.80 -27.87 5.72
CA THR A 148 -45.27 -28.79 6.77
C THR A 148 -45.46 -28.01 8.06
N PHE A 149 -46.71 -28.03 8.50
CA PHE A 149 -47.26 -27.48 9.75
C PHE A 149 -46.52 -27.98 10.99
N ILE A 150 -46.11 -27.08 11.90
CA ILE A 150 -46.29 -27.27 13.35
C ILE A 150 -46.67 -25.94 14.01
N THR A 151 -47.82 -25.98 14.68
CA THR A 151 -48.45 -24.96 15.50
C THR A 151 -47.73 -24.81 16.84
N GLY A 152 -47.41 -23.58 17.27
CA GLY A 152 -46.89 -23.32 18.62
C GLY A 152 -46.78 -21.83 18.96
N LYS A 153 -47.74 -21.32 19.75
CA LYS A 153 -47.79 -19.96 20.33
C LYS A 153 -46.57 -19.65 21.21
N GLY A 154 -46.03 -18.42 21.11
CA GLY A 154 -45.17 -17.85 22.17
C GLY A 154 -44.48 -16.52 21.85
N SER A 155 -45.01 -15.44 22.43
CA SER A 155 -44.43 -14.10 22.67
C SER A 155 -43.79 -13.30 21.52
N VAL A 156 -44.52 -12.26 21.10
CA VAL A 156 -44.03 -11.08 20.40
C VAL A 156 -43.25 -10.22 21.39
N LEU A 157 -41.95 -10.05 21.16
CA LEU A 157 -41.22 -8.86 21.55
C LEU A 157 -40.80 -8.18 20.24
N GLU A 158 -41.38 -7.01 20.00
CA GLU A 158 -40.95 -6.08 18.96
C GLU A 158 -39.49 -5.72 19.21
N ASP A 159 -38.58 -6.19 18.35
CA ASP A 159 -37.26 -5.57 18.24
C ASP A 159 -37.34 -4.52 17.13
N GLN A 160 -37.09 -3.29 17.56
CA GLN A 160 -37.34 -2.11 16.77
C GLN A 160 -36.41 -2.07 15.56
N SER A 161 -37.05 -2.05 14.40
CA SER A 161 -36.59 -1.40 13.18
C SER A 161 -35.64 -0.23 13.48
N SER A 162 -34.37 -0.41 13.15
CA SER A 162 -33.37 0.65 13.08
C SER A 162 -32.82 0.66 11.66
N CYS A 163 -33.64 1.20 10.76
CA CYS A 163 -33.29 2.20 9.77
C CYS A 163 -31.93 2.02 9.06
N TYR A 164 -32.02 1.56 7.80
CA TYR A 164 -31.04 1.78 6.75
C TYR A 164 -30.52 3.23 6.78
N ALA A 165 -29.28 3.40 7.21
CA ALA A 165 -28.54 4.64 7.05
C ALA A 165 -27.17 4.30 6.45
N PRO A 166 -26.80 4.85 5.28
CA PRO A 166 -25.50 4.63 4.63
C PRO A 166 -24.35 5.42 5.31
N ARG A 167 -24.50 5.74 6.61
CA ARG A 167 -23.63 6.68 7.33
C ARG A 167 -22.29 6.08 7.75
N ASN A 168 -22.14 4.75 7.70
CA ASN A 168 -20.94 4.03 8.16
C ASN A 168 -19.92 3.72 7.05
N ASP A 169 -20.30 3.69 5.78
CA ASP A 169 -19.38 3.27 4.71
C ASP A 169 -18.39 4.37 4.34
N CYS A 170 -18.84 5.63 4.30
CA CYS A 170 -17.99 6.77 3.94
C CYS A 170 -16.89 7.03 4.97
N THR A 171 -17.21 6.96 6.27
CA THR A 171 -16.24 7.08 7.37
C THR A 171 -15.27 5.90 7.39
N ASN A 172 -15.74 4.68 7.12
CA ASN A 172 -14.88 3.51 7.01
C ASN A 172 -13.89 3.63 5.84
N LEU A 173 -14.37 4.06 4.67
CA LEU A 173 -13.55 4.27 3.48
C LEU A 173 -12.46 5.31 3.74
N LYS A 174 -12.84 6.45 4.33
CA LYS A 174 -11.89 7.52 4.68
C LYS A 174 -10.80 7.03 5.63
N LEU A 175 -11.14 6.23 6.65
CA LEU A 175 -10.15 5.66 7.57
C LEU A 175 -9.18 4.69 6.88
N ARG A 176 -9.67 3.95 5.87
CA ARG A 176 -8.87 2.95 5.17
C ARG A 176 -7.92 3.54 4.13
N THR A 177 -8.19 4.75 3.65
CA THR A 177 -7.42 5.40 2.58
C THR A 177 -6.67 6.66 3.01
N SER A 178 -6.87 7.18 4.24
CA SER A 178 -6.17 8.38 4.73
C SER A 178 -4.70 8.09 5.05
N TYR A 179 -3.86 8.12 4.02
CA TYR A 179 -2.41 7.98 4.15
C TYR A 179 -1.82 9.21 4.85
N ASN A 180 -1.17 8.99 5.99
CA ASN A 180 -0.55 10.03 6.82
C ASN A 180 0.98 10.05 6.74
N LEU A 181 1.58 9.07 6.06
CA LEU A 181 3.02 8.94 5.87
C LEU A 181 3.32 8.00 4.69
N THR A 182 4.57 8.02 4.26
CA THR A 182 5.17 7.10 3.30
C THR A 182 6.55 6.70 3.78
N LEU A 183 6.87 5.41 3.70
CA LEU A 183 8.18 4.85 3.98
C LEU A 183 8.89 4.61 2.65
N LEU A 184 9.79 5.51 2.28
CA LEU A 184 10.55 5.38 1.04
C LEU A 184 11.66 4.36 1.22
N ASN A 185 11.90 3.58 0.17
CA ASN A 185 12.88 2.50 0.13
C ASN A 185 13.83 2.74 -1.03
N TYR A 186 15.14 2.62 -0.78
CA TYR A 186 16.18 2.64 -1.79
C TYR A 186 17.14 1.48 -1.58
N MET A 187 17.53 0.82 -2.67
CA MET A 187 18.54 -0.21 -2.68
C MET A 187 19.25 -0.19 -4.03
N ASP A 188 20.58 -0.18 -4.01
CA ASP A 188 21.40 -0.49 -5.19
C ASP A 188 21.82 -1.97 -5.11
N PRO A 189 21.33 -2.84 -6.00
CA PRO A 189 21.66 -4.27 -5.96
C PRO A 189 23.14 -4.55 -6.27
N LEU A 190 23.86 -3.64 -6.93
CA LEU A 190 25.30 -3.79 -7.20
C LEU A 190 26.13 -3.51 -5.95
N GLN A 191 25.68 -2.57 -5.11
CA GLN A 191 26.32 -2.26 -3.83
C GLN A 191 25.85 -3.20 -2.70
N MET A 192 24.71 -3.87 -2.86
CA MET A 192 24.12 -4.75 -1.85
C MET A 192 24.45 -6.24 -2.10
N LEU A 193 25.64 -6.66 -1.70
CA LEU A 193 26.18 -7.99 -2.01
C LEU A 193 25.50 -9.16 -1.27
N HIS A 194 24.80 -8.90 -0.16
CA HIS A 194 24.32 -9.93 0.77
C HIS A 194 22.79 -10.05 0.84
N LEU A 195 22.15 -10.32 -0.32
CA LEU A 195 20.72 -10.61 -0.38
C LEU A 195 20.43 -12.09 -0.14
N LYS A 196 19.40 -12.37 0.67
CA LYS A 196 18.92 -13.73 0.94
C LYS A 196 18.14 -14.25 -0.27
N GLN A 197 18.21 -15.56 -0.52
CA GLN A 197 17.32 -16.22 -1.48
C GLN A 197 15.94 -16.44 -0.87
N GLU A 198 14.90 -16.28 -1.69
CA GLU A 198 13.53 -16.60 -1.35
C GLU A 198 13.40 -18.11 -1.09
N PRO A 199 12.88 -18.52 0.09
CA PRO A 199 13.05 -19.91 0.56
C PRO A 199 11.97 -20.90 0.08
N TYR A 200 10.86 -20.47 -0.51
CA TYR A 200 9.69 -21.34 -0.72
C TYR A 200 9.35 -21.62 -2.18
N PHE A 201 9.48 -20.62 -3.05
CA PHE A 201 8.94 -20.64 -4.41
C PHE A 201 10.00 -20.36 -5.48
N GLY A 202 11.26 -20.17 -5.09
CA GLY A 202 12.35 -19.95 -6.03
C GLY A 202 12.30 -18.57 -6.70
N MET A 203 11.78 -17.55 -6.02
CA MET A 203 11.64 -16.19 -6.58
C MET A 203 12.97 -15.41 -6.68
N GLY A 204 14.08 -16.01 -6.26
CA GLY A 204 15.41 -15.42 -6.31
C GLY A 204 15.72 -14.51 -5.12
N LYS A 205 16.60 -13.52 -5.33
CA LYS A 205 17.13 -12.67 -4.26
C LYS A 205 16.07 -11.71 -3.74
N MET A 206 15.95 -11.60 -2.42
CA MET A 206 14.99 -10.72 -1.75
C MET A 206 15.67 -9.45 -1.22
N ALA A 207 15.18 -8.28 -1.65
CA ALA A 207 15.50 -7.00 -1.02
C ALA A 207 14.91 -6.90 0.40
N VAL A 208 13.68 -7.41 0.55
CA VAL A 208 12.95 -7.51 1.82
C VAL A 208 12.34 -8.92 1.88
N SER A 209 12.55 -9.62 3.00
CA SER A 209 12.01 -10.97 3.19
C SER A 209 10.50 -10.95 3.43
N TRP A 210 9.84 -12.12 3.35
CA TRP A 210 8.42 -12.29 3.69
C TRP A 210 8.05 -11.65 5.05
N HIS A 211 7.05 -10.76 5.04
CA HIS A 211 6.56 -10.06 6.22
C HIS A 211 5.12 -9.57 6.04
N HIS A 212 4.52 -9.13 7.13
CA HIS A 212 3.34 -8.27 7.13
C HIS A 212 3.77 -6.88 7.61
N ASP A 213 3.16 -5.83 7.06
CA ASP A 213 3.37 -4.47 7.54
C ASP A 213 2.83 -4.33 8.98
N GLU A 214 3.64 -3.73 9.84
CA GLU A 214 3.34 -3.55 11.26
C GLU A 214 2.68 -2.18 11.51
N ASN A 215 1.98 -2.03 12.65
CA ASN A 215 1.45 -0.73 13.10
C ASN A 215 0.55 0.02 12.09
N LEU A 216 -0.10 -0.72 11.19
CA LEU A 216 -1.13 -0.18 10.30
C LEU A 216 -2.49 -0.11 11.00
N VAL A 217 -3.33 0.82 10.56
CA VAL A 217 -4.74 0.86 10.95
C VAL A 217 -5.42 -0.42 10.44
N LYS A 218 -6.27 -1.03 11.27
CA LYS A 218 -6.94 -2.28 10.91
C LYS A 218 -7.69 -2.14 9.58
N ARG A 219 -7.38 -3.02 8.62
CA ARG A 219 -7.95 -3.05 7.26
C ARG A 219 -7.65 -1.79 6.42
N SER A 220 -6.72 -0.93 6.84
CA SER A 220 -6.25 0.13 5.94
C SER A 220 -5.55 -0.46 4.73
N THR A 221 -5.46 0.37 3.70
CA THR A 221 -4.78 0.05 2.45
C THR A 221 -3.31 0.48 2.51
N VAL A 222 -2.52 -0.07 1.59
CA VAL A 222 -1.14 0.33 1.33
C VAL A 222 -1.03 0.53 -0.18
N ALA A 223 -0.53 1.68 -0.60
CA ALA A 223 -0.26 1.98 -2.00
C ALA A 223 1.25 2.14 -2.20
N VAL A 224 1.79 1.55 -3.26
CA VAL A 224 3.22 1.54 -3.54
C VAL A 224 3.47 2.07 -4.95
N TYR A 225 4.25 3.14 -5.03
CA TYR A 225 4.85 3.60 -6.28
C TYR A 225 6.24 2.98 -6.40
N SER A 226 6.46 2.20 -7.46
CA SER A 226 7.74 1.52 -7.71
C SER A 226 8.51 2.23 -8.82
N TYR A 227 9.76 2.57 -8.56
CA TYR A 227 10.67 3.17 -9.54
C TYR A 227 11.96 2.36 -9.61
N SER A 228 12.25 1.85 -10.81
CA SER A 228 13.50 1.17 -11.13
C SER A 228 14.34 2.09 -12.00
N CYS A 229 15.59 2.31 -11.61
CA CYS A 229 16.56 2.95 -12.49
C CYS A 229 17.15 1.87 -13.41
N GLU A 230 17.15 2.09 -14.72
CA GLU A 230 17.99 1.32 -15.62
C GLU A 230 19.44 1.79 -15.43
N GLY A 231 20.39 0.85 -15.36
CA GLY A 231 21.80 1.19 -15.28
C GLY A 231 22.31 1.68 -16.64
N GLU A 232 23.05 2.78 -16.66
CA GLU A 232 23.82 3.22 -17.84
C GLU A 232 25.03 2.30 -18.08
N TYR A 233 24.79 1.04 -18.43
CA TYR A 233 25.86 0.14 -18.91
C TYR A 233 25.36 -0.66 -20.10
N GLU A 234 25.19 0.04 -21.21
CA GLU A 234 25.25 -0.56 -22.55
C GLU A 234 26.70 -1.03 -22.75
N TRP A 235 26.93 -2.34 -22.65
CA TRP A 235 28.20 -2.90 -23.11
C TRP A 235 28.22 -2.82 -24.64
N HIS A 236 28.87 -1.79 -25.18
CA HIS A 236 29.49 -1.92 -26.49
C HIS A 236 30.63 -2.91 -26.35
N MET A 237 30.37 -4.19 -26.65
CA MET A 237 31.43 -5.09 -27.06
C MET A 237 32.00 -4.50 -28.36
N GLY A 238 33.19 -3.91 -28.25
CA GLY A 238 33.99 -3.56 -29.40
C GLY A 238 34.42 -4.83 -30.16
N ASP A 239 34.30 -4.73 -31.48
CA ASP A 239 34.88 -5.50 -32.59
C ASP A 239 35.31 -6.96 -32.36
#